data_AF-A0A9P5G2C4-F1
#
_entry.id   AF-A0A9P5G2C4-F1
#
_cell.length_a   1.000
_cell.length_b   1.000
_cell.length_c   1.000
_cell.angle_alpha   90.00
_cell.angle_beta   90.00
_cell.angle_gamma   90.00
#
_symmetry.space_group_name_H-M   'P 1'
#
loop_
_entity.id
_entity.type
_entity.pdbx_description
1 polymer ?
#
loop_
_entity_poly.entity_id
_entity_poly.type
_entity_poly.pdbx_seq_one_letter_code
_entity_poly.pdbx_strand_id
1 'polypeptide(L)'
;MTRYFKDPNTNLTSNNTRKQGRKLLAVEKVYQDSKEILLLVDHLAQLKKKTCLLTRRDCSDDDDELASSNVAEIARVTSQLNQLKRDHLLKSVANENTKDYSPEFQLTVFKELLNTLFDRQSNIIFTEKEVKKVFDNFKNSTDDDLYEQALRFVLLNYLVSSNDIKFSTSLEKPKDITANFECLVLDIVLPSIRKNLNRYNSTSSTSSATRLATEIRALISIYLFTWYDSKCENDIESDISVLFELLKNTNNDVILQTSLAAITLLTFFSENWFDAIESSALNLFETFQTQSLKHKLVTGQALAFLYSIYDYSEQHAELVTSKENSVPYMFNIPTIDNGQLDYELSQTEVSLRLSTETDYTDDHLLEKIKSSINASLVRADTREPCPSDYDCYEHHVLDNIKSLDLSLRNDGISYSWLQALVYPTLIWLFESRLNTELQHSTLVSNAYYSLSAYSVFWSRTNQRQKLFRYTHLHDPKFVKSAHIDQAQRQQHDSSSGDEYGHKSNQPRHRRKSPKAIRKSNKHAKNLLVVA
;
A
#
# COMPACT_ATOMS: atom_id res chain seq x y z
N MET A 1 21.22 23.62 23.24
CA MET A 1 20.66 24.07 21.95
C MET A 1 21.62 24.92 21.09
N THR A 2 22.76 25.39 21.61
CA THR A 2 23.83 26.08 20.84
C THR A 2 24.77 25.13 20.05
N ARG A 3 24.53 23.81 20.06
CA ARG A 3 25.39 22.80 19.41
C ARG A 3 24.94 22.38 17.99
N TYR A 4 23.92 23.01 17.41
CA TYR A 4 23.23 22.48 16.21
C TYR A 4 23.48 23.25 14.90
N PHE A 5 24.39 24.23 14.89
CA PHE A 5 24.76 24.98 13.68
C PHE A 5 26.22 24.71 13.33
N LYS A 6 26.51 24.56 12.02
CA LYS A 6 27.90 24.56 11.53
C LYS A 6 28.49 25.98 11.65
N ASP A 7 29.73 26.07 12.13
CA ASP A 7 30.43 27.34 12.35
C ASP A 7 30.50 28.18 11.07
N PRO A 8 30.01 29.44 11.07
CA PRO A 8 29.95 30.27 9.88
C PRO A 8 31.26 31.05 9.71
N ASN A 9 32.35 30.37 9.35
CA ASN A 9 33.58 31.06 8.94
C ASN A 9 33.92 30.76 7.48
N THR A 10 33.43 31.60 6.55
CA THR A 10 34.10 31.86 5.27
C THR A 10 33.63 33.18 4.64
N ASN A 11 34.59 33.84 3.98
CA ASN A 11 34.66 35.26 3.58
C ASN A 11 33.43 35.88 2.87
N LEU A 12 33.18 37.16 3.19
CA LEU A 12 32.02 37.96 2.80
C LEU A 12 32.29 38.87 1.59
N THR A 13 31.37 38.86 0.62
CA THR A 13 31.16 39.92 -0.39
C THR A 13 29.76 40.55 -0.23
N SER A 14 29.53 41.77 -0.74
CA SER A 14 28.36 42.60 -0.41
C SER A 14 26.97 42.06 -0.82
N ASN A 15 26.89 41.10 -1.76
CA ASN A 15 25.64 40.39 -2.06
C ASN A 15 25.32 39.30 -1.02
N ASN A 16 26.31 38.86 -0.23
CA ASN A 16 26.13 37.88 0.84
C ASN A 16 25.54 38.49 2.11
N THR A 17 25.72 39.77 2.40
CA THR A 17 25.20 40.43 3.62
C THR A 17 23.67 40.57 3.61
N ARG A 18 23.06 40.91 2.47
CA ARG A 18 21.58 41.00 2.38
C ARG A 18 20.90 39.64 2.42
N LYS A 19 21.54 38.60 1.85
CA LYS A 19 21.12 37.20 1.99
C LYS A 19 21.29 36.74 3.45
N GLN A 20 22.45 36.95 4.07
CA GLN A 20 22.69 36.64 5.50
C GLN A 20 21.74 37.38 6.44
N GLY A 21 21.39 38.64 6.18
CA GLY A 21 20.40 39.36 6.99
C GLY A 21 19.02 38.70 6.95
N ARG A 22 18.58 38.22 5.78
CA ARG A 22 17.36 37.39 5.67
C ARG A 22 17.51 36.02 6.33
N LYS A 23 18.72 35.43 6.30
CA LYS A 23 19.03 34.17 7.01
C LYS A 23 18.89 34.31 8.53
N LEU A 24 19.48 35.37 9.09
CA LEU A 24 19.44 35.68 10.51
C LEU A 24 18.00 35.90 11.00
N LEU A 25 17.19 36.67 10.25
CA LEU A 25 15.78 36.93 10.58
C LEU A 25 14.92 35.64 10.58
N ALA A 26 15.18 34.71 9.65
CA ALA A 26 14.45 33.45 9.60
C ALA A 26 14.79 32.54 10.81
N VAL A 27 16.07 32.53 11.22
CA VAL A 27 16.53 31.79 12.40
C VAL A 27 16.01 32.43 13.69
N GLU A 28 16.02 33.76 13.80
CA GLU A 28 15.50 34.50 14.95
C GLU A 28 14.00 34.26 15.16
N LYS A 29 13.24 34.16 14.07
CA LYS A 29 11.82 33.80 14.14
C LYS A 29 11.58 32.38 14.68
N VAL A 30 12.41 31.40 14.30
CA VAL A 30 12.33 30.02 14.85
C VAL A 30 12.59 30.04 16.37
N TYR A 31 13.54 30.85 16.83
CA TYR A 31 13.79 31.03 18.27
C TYR A 31 12.63 31.70 19.01
N GLN A 32 11.97 32.69 18.39
CA GLN A 32 10.82 33.36 18.99
C GLN A 32 9.62 32.42 19.10
N ASP A 33 9.33 31.67 18.04
CA ASP A 33 8.29 30.63 18.03
C ASP A 33 8.57 29.56 19.11
N SER A 34 9.83 29.12 19.28
CA SER A 34 10.24 28.20 20.35
C SER A 34 9.94 28.72 21.77
N LYS A 35 10.18 30.01 22.03
CA LYS A 35 9.88 30.63 23.34
C LYS A 35 8.38 30.69 23.59
N GLU A 36 7.60 31.04 22.57
CA GLU A 36 6.13 31.10 22.66
C GLU A 36 5.52 29.72 22.91
N ILE A 37 6.03 28.67 22.26
CA ILE A 37 5.64 27.27 22.52
C ILE A 37 5.83 26.91 24.00
N LEU A 38 6.99 27.24 24.59
CA LEU A 38 7.26 26.95 26.00
C LEU A 38 6.27 27.66 26.93
N LEU A 39 5.98 28.94 26.69
CA LEU A 39 5.01 29.70 27.48
C LEU A 39 3.60 29.11 27.41
N LEU A 40 3.16 28.68 26.22
CA LEU A 40 1.86 28.06 26.03
C LEU A 40 1.77 26.67 26.68
N VAL A 41 2.85 25.89 26.67
CA VAL A 41 2.93 24.60 27.39
C VAL A 41 2.77 24.80 28.90
N ASP A 42 3.49 25.78 29.47
CA ASP A 42 3.40 26.09 30.90
C ASP A 42 2.00 26.59 31.27
N HIS A 43 1.40 27.46 30.44
CA HIS A 43 0.04 27.93 30.64
C HIS A 43 -0.99 26.78 30.61
N LEU A 44 -0.87 25.88 29.63
CA LEU A 44 -1.73 24.70 29.52
C LEU A 44 -1.61 23.79 30.75
N ALA A 45 -0.39 23.55 31.24
CA ALA A 45 -0.15 22.74 32.43
C ALA A 45 -0.80 23.37 33.68
N GLN A 46 -0.71 24.69 33.82
CA GLN A 46 -1.37 25.42 34.92
C GLN A 46 -2.89 25.35 34.83
N LEU A 47 -3.48 25.53 33.65
CA LEU A 47 -4.92 25.42 33.43
C LEU A 47 -5.43 24.00 33.76
N LYS A 48 -4.79 22.95 33.22
CA LYS A 48 -5.15 21.56 33.52
C LYS A 48 -5.09 21.25 35.02
N LYS A 49 -4.08 21.77 35.72
CA LYS A 49 -3.95 21.63 37.18
C LYS A 49 -5.10 22.33 37.91
N LYS A 50 -5.47 23.55 37.52
CA LYS A 50 -6.60 24.31 38.11
C LYS A 50 -7.94 23.59 37.89
N THR A 51 -8.22 23.14 36.67
CA THR A 51 -9.45 22.41 36.35
C THR A 51 -9.59 21.12 37.16
N CYS A 52 -8.51 20.33 37.28
CA CYS A 52 -8.51 19.09 38.05
C CYS A 52 -8.80 19.31 39.56
N LEU A 53 -8.36 20.45 40.10
CA LEU A 53 -8.62 20.82 41.49
C LEU A 53 -10.08 21.26 41.73
N LEU A 54 -10.72 21.87 40.72
CA LEU A 54 -12.13 22.27 40.77
C LEU A 54 -13.05 21.05 40.71
N THR A 55 -12.77 20.10 39.82
CA THR A 55 -13.57 18.86 39.66
C THR A 55 -13.50 17.88 40.83
N ARG A 56 -12.66 18.14 41.85
CA ARG A 56 -12.49 17.29 43.05
C ARG A 56 -13.19 17.84 44.29
N ARG A 57 -13.77 19.05 44.23
CA ARG A 57 -14.58 19.62 45.31
C ARG A 57 -16.05 19.31 45.03
N ASP A 58 -16.80 18.90 46.06
CA ASP A 58 -18.25 18.74 45.98
C ASP A 58 -18.88 20.09 45.57
N CYS A 59 -19.54 20.12 44.41
CA CYS A 59 -19.76 21.31 43.59
C CYS A 59 -20.76 22.33 44.17
N SER A 60 -20.46 23.61 43.92
CA SER A 60 -21.42 24.72 43.87
C SER A 60 -21.66 25.13 42.41
N ASP A 61 -22.80 25.74 42.07
CA ASP A 61 -23.13 26.13 40.68
C ASP A 61 -22.05 27.05 40.05
N ASP A 62 -21.36 27.86 40.87
CA ASP A 62 -20.26 28.75 40.44
C ASP A 62 -18.98 27.98 40.06
N ASP A 63 -18.70 26.84 40.70
CA ASP A 63 -17.53 26.01 40.40
C ASP A 63 -17.68 25.27 39.07
N ASP A 64 -18.91 24.89 38.71
CA ASP A 64 -19.23 24.24 37.44
C ASP A 64 -19.11 25.21 36.25
N GLU A 65 -19.54 26.47 36.41
CA GLU A 65 -19.36 27.51 35.40
C GLU A 65 -17.86 27.82 35.20
N LEU A 66 -17.08 27.92 36.28
CA LEU A 66 -15.63 28.12 36.22
C LEU A 66 -14.89 26.93 35.60
N ALA A 67 -15.32 25.70 35.88
CA ALA A 67 -14.77 24.49 35.27
C ALA A 67 -15.04 24.46 33.76
N SER A 68 -16.26 24.83 33.33
CA SER A 68 -16.62 24.91 31.91
C SER A 68 -15.78 25.95 31.14
N SER A 69 -15.55 27.13 31.75
CA SER A 69 -14.69 28.18 31.19
C SER A 69 -13.24 27.70 31.05
N ASN A 70 -12.70 27.02 32.06
CA ASN A 70 -11.34 26.48 32.01
C ASN A 70 -11.21 25.37 30.95
N VAL A 71 -12.24 24.53 30.75
CA VAL A 71 -12.24 23.51 29.68
C VAL A 71 -12.20 24.16 28.30
N ALA A 72 -13.00 25.21 28.08
CA ALA A 72 -12.98 25.97 26.82
C ALA A 72 -11.61 26.66 26.59
N GLU A 73 -11.01 27.23 27.63
CA GLU A 73 -9.68 27.84 27.52
C GLU A 73 -8.58 26.81 27.28
N ILE A 74 -8.64 25.64 27.91
CA ILE A 74 -7.74 24.51 27.63
C ILE A 74 -7.84 24.11 26.16
N ALA A 75 -9.05 23.99 25.60
CA ALA A 75 -9.23 23.67 24.19
C ALA A 75 -8.60 24.74 23.28
N ARG A 76 -8.83 26.03 23.59
CA ARG A 76 -8.25 27.15 22.83
C ARG A 76 -6.72 27.16 22.87
N VAL A 77 -6.13 27.06 24.06
CA VAL A 77 -4.66 27.06 24.25
C VAL A 77 -4.05 25.82 23.59
N THR A 78 -4.71 24.66 23.67
CA THR A 78 -4.28 23.44 22.96
C THR A 78 -4.25 23.66 21.44
N SER A 79 -5.31 24.24 20.87
CA SER A 79 -5.37 24.53 19.44
C SER A 79 -4.28 25.50 19.00
N GLN A 80 -4.06 26.59 19.76
CA GLN A 80 -3.01 27.56 19.46
C GLN A 80 -1.61 26.92 19.54
N LEU A 81 -1.35 26.14 20.59
CA LEU A 81 -0.09 25.43 20.77
C LEU A 81 0.19 24.46 19.62
N ASN A 82 -0.81 23.69 19.20
CA ASN A 82 -0.68 22.73 18.11
C ASN A 82 -0.37 23.44 16.77
N GLN A 83 -1.07 24.53 16.47
CA GLN A 83 -0.80 25.33 15.27
C GLN A 83 0.61 25.92 15.28
N LEU A 84 1.04 26.49 16.41
CA LEU A 84 2.35 27.14 16.53
C LEU A 84 3.49 26.12 16.47
N LYS A 85 3.30 24.93 17.06
CA LYS A 85 4.22 23.79 16.93
C LYS A 85 4.34 23.34 15.46
N ARG A 86 3.23 23.16 14.75
CA ARG A 86 3.26 22.83 13.31
C ARG A 86 4.01 23.89 12.52
N ASP A 87 3.67 25.16 12.70
CA ASP A 87 4.32 26.24 11.95
C ASP A 87 5.82 26.33 12.25
N HIS A 88 6.21 26.13 13.51
CA HIS A 88 7.62 26.07 13.91
C HIS A 88 8.35 24.89 13.23
N LEU A 89 7.82 23.68 13.36
CA LEU A 89 8.41 22.47 12.76
C LEU A 89 8.52 22.59 11.24
N LEU A 90 7.45 23.05 10.59
CA LEU A 90 7.42 23.25 9.16
C LEU A 90 8.43 24.31 8.71
N LYS A 91 8.56 25.44 9.42
CA LYS A 91 9.61 26.43 9.16
C LYS A 91 11.00 25.81 9.28
N SER A 92 11.24 24.90 10.23
CA SER A 92 12.55 24.26 10.40
C SER A 92 12.98 23.41 9.19
N VAL A 93 12.04 22.79 8.46
CA VAL A 93 12.34 21.95 7.28
C VAL A 93 12.03 22.61 5.93
N ALA A 94 11.17 23.64 5.89
CA ALA A 94 10.83 24.37 4.68
C ALA A 94 11.65 25.66 4.49
N ASN A 95 12.57 25.99 5.42
CA ASN A 95 13.50 27.10 5.27
C ASN A 95 14.53 26.78 4.18
N GLU A 96 14.89 27.76 3.34
CA GLU A 96 15.94 27.60 2.32
C GLU A 96 17.34 27.39 2.96
N ASN A 97 17.46 27.69 4.25
CA ASN A 97 18.69 27.52 5.04
C ASN A 97 18.72 26.20 5.83
N THR A 98 17.91 25.21 5.46
CA THR A 98 17.89 23.88 6.10
C THR A 98 19.28 23.26 6.21
N LYS A 99 20.18 23.53 5.27
CA LYS A 99 21.58 23.06 5.28
C LYS A 99 22.40 23.49 6.50
N ASP A 100 21.92 24.49 7.25
CA ASP A 100 22.61 25.01 8.44
C ASP A 100 22.26 24.21 9.72
N TYR A 101 21.22 23.35 9.68
CA TYR A 101 20.85 22.45 10.76
C TYR A 101 21.55 21.08 10.64
N SER A 102 21.75 20.40 11.78
CA SER A 102 22.26 19.02 11.77
C SER A 102 21.23 18.02 11.23
N PRO A 103 21.64 16.93 10.57
CA PRO A 103 20.72 15.91 10.08
C PRO A 103 19.87 15.27 11.19
N GLU A 104 20.42 15.05 12.37
CA GLU A 104 19.70 14.44 13.50
C GLU A 104 18.55 15.34 13.97
N PHE A 105 18.76 16.66 13.99
CA PHE A 105 17.71 17.62 14.30
C PHE A 105 16.61 17.57 13.23
N GLN A 106 16.99 17.56 11.95
CA GLN A 106 16.03 17.51 10.84
C GLN A 106 15.21 16.23 10.83
N LEU A 107 15.83 15.07 11.09
CA LEU A 107 15.14 13.79 11.24
C LEU A 107 14.15 13.81 12.41
N THR A 108 14.53 14.43 13.53
CA THR A 108 13.63 14.61 14.67
C THR A 108 12.42 15.48 14.29
N VAL A 109 12.66 16.58 13.58
CA VAL A 109 11.58 17.45 13.07
C VAL A 109 10.66 16.70 12.11
N PHE A 110 11.20 15.87 11.20
CA PHE A 110 10.40 15.04 10.31
C PHE A 110 9.49 14.08 11.08
N LYS A 111 10.02 13.37 12.08
CA LYS A 111 9.22 12.46 12.93
C LYS A 111 8.06 13.19 13.61
N GLU A 112 8.32 14.37 14.17
CA GLU A 112 7.28 15.19 14.80
C GLU A 112 6.24 15.71 13.79
N LEU A 113 6.66 16.08 12.57
CA LEU A 113 5.73 16.48 11.49
C LEU A 113 4.85 15.32 11.03
N LEU A 114 5.42 14.12 10.89
CA LEU A 114 4.67 12.92 10.55
C LEU A 114 3.69 12.52 11.65
N ASN A 115 4.09 12.60 12.92
CA ASN A 115 3.16 12.40 14.04
C ASN A 115 2.01 13.41 14.00
N THR A 116 2.32 14.69 13.74
CA THR A 116 1.30 15.74 13.60
C THR A 116 0.31 15.43 12.47
N LEU A 117 0.80 14.87 11.35
CA LEU A 117 -0.02 14.47 10.21
C LEU A 117 -0.97 13.29 10.57
N PHE A 118 -0.46 12.29 11.29
CA PHE A 118 -1.26 11.10 11.68
C PHE A 118 -2.25 11.37 12.81
N ASP A 119 -1.93 12.26 13.74
CA ASP A 119 -2.74 12.42 14.94
C ASP A 119 -4.13 13.00 14.63
N ARG A 120 -4.34 13.68 13.47
CA ARG A 120 -5.61 14.21 12.89
C ARG A 120 -6.51 15.08 13.81
N GLN A 121 -6.31 15.06 15.13
CA GLN A 121 -7.11 15.69 16.18
C GLN A 121 -7.05 17.22 16.16
N SER A 122 -6.14 17.79 15.37
CA SER A 122 -5.84 19.22 15.37
C SER A 122 -6.32 19.95 14.10
N ASN A 123 -6.96 19.27 13.14
CA ASN A 123 -7.30 19.82 11.81
C ASN A 123 -6.11 20.54 11.13
N ILE A 124 -4.88 20.11 11.45
CA ILE A 124 -3.67 20.70 10.90
C ILE A 124 -3.49 20.17 9.48
N ILE A 125 -3.71 21.04 8.50
CA ILE A 125 -3.57 20.73 7.08
C ILE A 125 -2.25 21.35 6.58
N PHE A 126 -1.48 20.59 5.81
CA PHE A 126 -0.36 21.13 5.04
C PHE A 126 -0.84 21.51 3.65
N THR A 127 -0.36 22.62 3.12
CA THR A 127 -0.66 23.03 1.75
C THR A 127 0.31 22.37 0.76
N GLU A 128 -0.12 22.19 -0.49
CA GLU A 128 0.73 21.67 -1.57
C GLU A 128 2.07 22.41 -1.67
N LYS A 129 2.02 23.75 -1.59
CA LYS A 129 3.20 24.61 -1.68
C LYS A 129 4.19 24.35 -0.54
N GLU A 130 3.70 24.13 0.68
CA GLU A 130 4.52 23.83 1.84
C GLU A 130 5.19 22.46 1.70
N VAL A 131 4.42 21.43 1.34
CA VAL A 131 4.92 20.06 1.16
C VAL A 131 5.92 20.00 0.00
N LYS A 132 5.61 20.63 -1.13
CA LYS A 132 6.51 20.75 -2.27
C LYS A 132 7.83 21.42 -1.87
N LYS A 133 7.78 22.47 -1.06
CA LYS A 133 8.98 23.17 -0.60
C LYS A 133 9.86 22.29 0.28
N VAL A 134 9.26 21.50 1.18
CA VAL A 134 9.99 20.50 1.98
C VAL A 134 10.64 19.47 1.05
N PHE A 135 9.91 18.90 0.11
CA PHE A 135 10.47 17.95 -0.85
C PHE A 135 11.63 18.54 -1.67
N ASP A 136 11.45 19.74 -2.22
CA ASP A 136 12.48 20.42 -3.02
C ASP A 136 13.78 20.68 -2.23
N ASN A 137 13.68 20.88 -0.90
CA ASN A 137 14.84 21.07 -0.04
C ASN A 137 15.66 19.78 0.16
N PHE A 138 15.02 18.61 0.16
CA PHE A 138 15.66 17.33 0.52
C PHE A 138 15.77 16.32 -0.63
N LYS A 139 15.13 16.57 -1.79
CA LYS A 139 15.17 15.63 -2.94
C LYS A 139 16.58 15.31 -3.43
N ASN A 140 17.52 16.24 -3.25
CA ASN A 140 18.94 16.07 -3.60
C ASN A 140 19.83 15.96 -2.35
N SER A 141 19.28 15.58 -1.20
CA SER A 141 20.03 15.30 0.01
C SER A 141 21.03 14.17 -0.23
N THR A 142 22.25 14.32 0.29
CA THR A 142 23.27 13.26 0.36
C THR A 142 23.04 12.31 1.54
N ASP A 143 22.19 12.70 2.47
CA ASP A 143 21.73 11.87 3.58
C ASP A 143 20.45 11.14 3.13
N ASP A 144 20.52 9.81 3.11
CA ASP A 144 19.46 8.95 2.61
C ASP A 144 18.24 8.93 3.53
N ASP A 145 18.43 9.04 4.84
CA ASP A 145 17.33 9.06 5.81
C ASP A 145 16.52 10.35 5.64
N LEU A 146 17.20 11.50 5.45
CA LEU A 146 16.52 12.77 5.18
C LEU A 146 15.74 12.76 3.87
N TYR A 147 16.31 12.12 2.83
CA TYR A 147 15.59 11.95 1.57
C TYR A 147 14.34 11.08 1.75
N GLU A 148 14.51 9.94 2.43
CA GLU A 148 13.44 9.00 2.70
C GLU A 148 12.29 9.67 3.47
N GLN A 149 12.60 10.39 4.55
CA GLN A 149 11.59 11.08 5.35
C GLN A 149 10.89 12.19 4.55
N ALA A 150 11.61 12.91 3.68
CA ALA A 150 10.99 13.91 2.81
C ALA A 150 10.04 13.28 1.80
N LEU A 151 10.39 12.14 1.21
CA LEU A 151 9.55 11.42 0.25
C LEU A 151 8.30 10.85 0.92
N ARG A 152 8.46 10.21 2.09
CA ARG A 152 7.35 9.74 2.93
C ARG A 152 6.41 10.87 3.33
N PHE A 153 6.95 12.03 3.70
CA PHE A 153 6.16 13.21 4.04
C PHE A 153 5.25 13.65 2.88
N VAL A 154 5.74 13.66 1.63
CA VAL A 154 4.89 13.98 0.47
C VAL A 154 3.80 12.94 0.25
N LEU A 155 4.18 11.65 0.24
CA LEU A 155 3.24 10.55 -0.03
C LEU A 155 2.14 10.47 1.04
N LEU A 156 2.49 10.60 2.33
CA LEU A 156 1.51 10.57 3.41
C LEU A 156 0.59 11.78 3.40
N ASN A 157 1.06 12.97 3.01
CA ASN A 157 0.18 14.13 2.84
C ASN A 157 -0.85 13.90 1.72
N TYR A 158 -0.45 13.26 0.62
CA TYR A 158 -1.38 12.84 -0.42
C TYR A 158 -2.45 11.88 0.14
N LEU A 159 -2.04 10.87 0.90
CA LEU A 159 -2.93 9.83 1.42
C LEU A 159 -3.92 10.34 2.47
N VAL A 160 -3.43 11.10 3.45
CA VAL A 160 -4.28 11.66 4.51
C VAL A 160 -5.28 12.65 3.93
N SER A 161 -4.87 13.49 2.97
CA SER A 161 -5.77 14.43 2.28
C SER A 161 -6.80 13.72 1.39
N SER A 162 -6.46 12.54 0.85
CA SER A 162 -7.34 11.75 -0.01
C SER A 162 -8.31 10.86 0.78
N ASN A 163 -8.22 10.83 2.11
CA ASN A 163 -9.02 9.91 2.92
C ASN A 163 -10.50 10.33 3.09
N ASP A 164 -10.81 11.61 2.93
CA ASP A 164 -12.20 12.11 3.00
C ASP A 164 -13.03 11.79 1.74
N ILE A 165 -12.42 11.07 0.79
CA ILE A 165 -13.08 10.61 -0.42
C ILE A 165 -14.07 9.50 -0.07
N LYS A 166 -15.37 9.85 -0.11
CA LYS A 166 -16.42 8.84 -0.20
C LYS A 166 -16.35 8.19 -1.59
N PHE A 167 -15.94 6.93 -1.66
CA PHE A 167 -16.08 6.13 -2.86
C PHE A 167 -17.55 6.12 -3.27
N SER A 168 -17.87 6.78 -4.38
CA SER A 168 -19.22 6.74 -4.92
C SER A 168 -19.53 5.32 -5.38
N THR A 169 -20.82 4.96 -5.35
CA THR A 169 -21.30 3.75 -6.05
C THR A 169 -21.20 3.89 -7.56
N SER A 170 -20.95 5.10 -8.08
CA SER A 170 -20.59 5.36 -9.47
C SER A 170 -19.10 5.18 -9.70
N LEU A 171 -18.75 4.67 -10.88
CA LEU A 171 -17.37 4.45 -11.38
C LEU A 171 -16.59 5.74 -11.65
N GLU A 172 -17.20 6.92 -11.47
CA GLU A 172 -16.53 8.20 -11.74
C GLU A 172 -15.53 8.57 -10.63
N LYS A 173 -14.38 9.11 -11.04
CA LYS A 173 -13.41 9.73 -10.12
C LYS A 173 -14.12 10.78 -9.26
N PRO A 174 -13.93 10.77 -7.93
CA PRO A 174 -14.51 11.76 -7.04
C PRO A 174 -14.09 13.17 -7.46
N LYS A 175 -15.06 14.04 -7.76
CA LYS A 175 -14.84 15.31 -8.47
C LYS A 175 -14.12 16.40 -7.66
N ASP A 176 -14.03 16.29 -6.33
CA ASP A 176 -13.80 17.48 -5.50
C ASP A 176 -12.61 17.47 -4.51
N ILE A 177 -11.80 16.40 -4.37
CA ILE A 177 -10.81 16.36 -3.25
C ILE A 177 -9.38 15.92 -3.67
N THR A 178 -9.16 15.30 -4.84
CA THR A 178 -7.82 14.77 -5.21
C THR A 178 -6.84 15.80 -5.80
N ALA A 179 -7.31 16.99 -6.21
CA ALA A 179 -6.50 17.90 -7.02
C ALA A 179 -5.27 18.53 -6.31
N ASN A 180 -5.24 18.61 -4.97
CA ASN A 180 -4.22 19.42 -4.28
C ASN A 180 -2.86 18.74 -4.13
N PHE A 181 -2.77 17.41 -4.22
CA PHE A 181 -1.48 16.71 -4.07
C PHE A 181 -1.22 15.70 -5.18
N GLU A 182 -2.25 15.30 -5.92
CA GLU A 182 -2.12 14.36 -7.04
C GLU A 182 -1.17 14.91 -8.11
N CYS A 183 -1.27 16.20 -8.48
CA CYS A 183 -0.33 16.84 -9.41
C CYS A 183 1.10 16.85 -8.84
N LEU A 184 1.29 17.14 -7.54
CA LEU A 184 2.61 17.07 -6.92
C LEU A 184 3.21 15.66 -7.01
N VAL A 185 2.42 14.63 -6.74
CA VAL A 185 2.87 13.24 -6.82
C VAL A 185 3.15 12.82 -8.26
N LEU A 186 2.21 13.04 -9.17
CA LEU A 186 2.28 12.54 -10.55
C LEU A 186 3.17 13.38 -11.47
N ASP A 187 3.23 14.70 -11.29
CA ASP A 187 3.97 15.60 -12.19
C ASP A 187 5.38 15.96 -11.70
N ILE A 188 5.66 15.75 -10.41
CA ILE A 188 6.95 16.13 -9.81
C ILE A 188 7.66 14.93 -9.19
N VAL A 189 6.99 14.19 -8.29
CA VAL A 189 7.62 13.09 -7.56
C VAL A 189 7.87 11.88 -8.47
N LEU A 190 6.85 11.40 -9.18
CA LEU A 190 6.96 10.23 -10.06
C LEU A 190 8.02 10.41 -11.16
N PRO A 191 8.08 11.53 -11.91
CA PRO A 191 9.14 11.75 -12.89
C PRO A 191 10.53 11.84 -12.26
N SER A 192 10.64 12.37 -11.02
CA SER A 192 11.90 12.38 -10.28
C SER A 192 12.36 10.96 -9.92
N ILE A 193 11.46 10.12 -9.44
CA ILE A 193 11.72 8.69 -9.14
C ILE A 193 12.17 7.98 -10.40
N ARG A 194 11.39 8.03 -11.49
CA ARG A 194 11.71 7.40 -12.79
C ARG A 194 13.08 7.84 -13.30
N LYS A 195 13.38 9.13 -13.22
CA LYS A 195 14.70 9.67 -13.61
C LYS A 195 15.83 9.10 -12.76
N ASN A 196 15.63 8.93 -11.46
CA ASN A 196 16.63 8.37 -10.57
C ASN A 196 16.82 6.87 -10.82
N LEU A 197 15.75 6.10 -10.98
CA LEU A 197 15.79 4.68 -11.33
C LEU A 197 16.59 4.43 -12.62
N ASN A 198 16.31 5.20 -13.68
CA ASN A 198 17.08 5.12 -14.93
C ASN A 198 18.56 5.47 -14.76
N ARG A 199 18.91 6.41 -13.88
CA ARG A 199 20.32 6.75 -13.61
C ARG A 199 21.08 5.61 -12.95
N TYR A 200 20.40 4.81 -12.13
CA TYR A 200 21.03 3.69 -11.44
C TYR A 200 21.41 2.54 -12.36
N ASN A 201 20.83 2.47 -13.56
CA ASN A 201 21.24 1.53 -14.62
C ASN A 201 22.52 1.99 -15.37
N SER A 202 23.02 3.20 -15.11
CA SER A 202 24.30 3.67 -15.64
C SER A 202 25.48 3.07 -14.87
N THR A 203 26.47 2.54 -15.58
CA THR A 203 27.72 1.96 -15.02
C THR A 203 28.55 2.94 -14.17
N SER A 204 28.25 4.24 -14.21
CA SER A 204 28.90 5.30 -13.46
C SER A 204 28.17 5.75 -12.18
N SER A 205 27.03 5.15 -11.86
CA SER A 205 26.20 5.55 -10.71
C SER A 205 26.69 4.90 -9.41
N THR A 206 27.08 5.72 -8.42
CA THR A 206 27.31 5.29 -7.03
C THR A 206 26.16 5.79 -6.15
N SER A 207 25.08 5.01 -6.07
CA SER A 207 23.99 5.24 -5.12
C SER A 207 24.04 4.22 -4.01
N SER A 208 23.61 4.60 -2.81
CA SER A 208 23.41 3.62 -1.74
C SER A 208 22.24 2.69 -2.06
N ALA A 209 22.27 1.48 -1.51
CA ALA A 209 21.18 0.53 -1.63
C ALA A 209 19.90 1.03 -0.96
N THR A 210 20.04 1.76 0.16
CA THR A 210 18.93 2.38 0.89
C THR A 210 18.20 3.38 0.00
N ARG A 211 18.94 4.26 -0.69
CA ARG A 211 18.37 5.24 -1.60
C ARG A 211 17.56 4.58 -2.71
N LEU A 212 18.14 3.58 -3.38
CA LEU A 212 17.47 2.86 -4.46
C LEU A 212 16.20 2.14 -3.96
N ALA A 213 16.28 1.44 -2.83
CA ALA A 213 15.10 0.78 -2.24
C ALA A 213 13.99 1.79 -1.90
N THR A 214 14.34 2.98 -1.40
CA THR A 214 13.39 4.06 -1.13
C THR A 214 12.69 4.56 -2.38
N GLU A 215 13.40 4.72 -3.50
CA GLU A 215 12.81 5.11 -4.79
C GLU A 215 11.82 4.03 -5.30
N ILE A 216 12.18 2.75 -5.19
CA ILE A 216 11.31 1.63 -5.59
C ILE A 216 10.07 1.53 -4.70
N ARG A 217 10.22 1.67 -3.37
CA ARG A 217 9.09 1.69 -2.42
C ARG A 217 8.14 2.85 -2.67
N ALA A 218 8.69 4.01 -3.03
CA ALA A 218 7.88 5.15 -3.42
C ALA A 218 7.14 4.90 -4.74
N LEU A 219 7.78 4.27 -5.73
CA LEU A 219 7.12 3.84 -6.97
C LEU A 219 5.92 2.92 -6.66
N ILE A 220 6.13 1.86 -5.87
CA ILE A 220 5.07 0.95 -5.40
C ILE A 220 3.94 1.75 -4.74
N SER A 221 4.28 2.66 -3.83
CA SER A 221 3.28 3.45 -3.09
C SER A 221 2.46 4.35 -4.01
N ILE A 222 3.09 4.98 -5.01
CA ILE A 222 2.39 5.79 -6.01
C ILE A 222 1.42 4.90 -6.79
N TYR A 223 1.88 3.80 -7.37
CA TYR A 223 1.01 2.89 -8.13
C TYR A 223 -0.13 2.30 -7.30
N LEU A 224 0.11 2.02 -6.02
CA LEU A 224 -0.89 1.43 -5.14
C LEU A 224 -2.00 2.42 -4.77
N PHE A 225 -1.67 3.69 -4.55
CA PHE A 225 -2.59 4.65 -3.94
C PHE A 225 -3.11 5.74 -4.88
N THR A 226 -2.47 5.98 -6.03
CA THR A 226 -3.04 6.89 -7.02
C THR A 226 -4.23 6.22 -7.70
N TRP A 227 -5.30 6.99 -7.93
CA TRP A 227 -6.38 6.57 -8.81
C TRP A 227 -5.82 6.27 -10.21
N TYR A 228 -6.52 5.45 -10.99
CA TYR A 228 -6.14 5.22 -12.38
C TYR A 228 -5.94 6.56 -13.09
N ASP A 229 -4.71 6.78 -13.51
CA ASP A 229 -4.23 7.99 -14.15
C ASP A 229 -3.28 7.56 -15.27
N SER A 230 -3.53 8.07 -16.46
CA SER A 230 -2.81 7.68 -17.67
C SER A 230 -1.31 7.96 -17.58
N LYS A 231 -0.86 8.85 -16.69
CA LYS A 231 0.59 9.09 -16.45
C LYS A 231 1.28 7.93 -15.75
N CYS A 232 0.54 7.16 -14.97
CA CYS A 232 1.03 5.90 -14.41
C CYS A 232 0.97 4.81 -15.47
N GLU A 233 -0.18 4.61 -16.12
CA GLU A 233 -0.45 3.47 -17.01
C GLU A 233 0.46 3.42 -18.24
N ASN A 234 0.64 4.55 -18.94
CA ASN A 234 1.39 4.60 -20.20
C ASN A 234 2.85 4.16 -20.07
N ASP A 235 3.41 4.19 -18.85
CA ASP A 235 4.82 3.92 -18.60
C ASP A 235 5.04 2.64 -17.76
N ILE A 236 3.99 1.85 -17.47
CA ILE A 236 4.10 0.62 -16.65
C ILE A 236 5.13 -0.34 -17.26
N GLU A 237 5.06 -0.62 -18.55
CA GLU A 237 5.98 -1.55 -19.23
C GLU A 237 7.43 -1.05 -19.21
N SER A 238 7.61 0.28 -19.33
CA SER A 238 8.92 0.91 -19.22
C SER A 238 9.48 0.80 -17.79
N ASP A 239 8.64 1.07 -16.78
CA ASP A 239 9.02 0.95 -15.38
C ASP A 239 9.37 -0.51 -15.02
N ILE A 240 8.60 -1.50 -15.48
CA ILE A 240 8.91 -2.93 -15.33
C ILE A 240 10.28 -3.26 -15.94
N SER A 241 10.55 -2.78 -17.15
CA SER A 241 11.82 -3.02 -17.84
C SER A 241 13.02 -2.47 -17.06
N VAL A 242 12.91 -1.23 -16.55
CA VAL A 242 13.94 -0.60 -15.69
C VAL A 242 14.16 -1.40 -14.41
N LEU A 243 13.10 -1.91 -13.78
CA LEU A 243 13.20 -2.72 -12.56
C LEU A 243 13.88 -4.06 -12.80
N PHE A 244 13.65 -4.72 -13.95
CA PHE A 244 14.38 -5.92 -14.31
C PHE A 244 15.87 -5.68 -14.55
N GLU A 245 16.24 -4.55 -15.17
CA GLU A 245 17.65 -4.16 -15.29
C GLU A 245 18.31 -3.96 -13.93
N LEU A 246 17.63 -3.27 -12.99
CA LEU A 246 18.12 -3.09 -11.62
C LEU A 246 18.29 -4.43 -10.89
N LEU A 247 17.33 -5.33 -11.08
CA LEU A 247 17.32 -6.66 -10.48
C LEU A 247 18.44 -7.56 -11.02
N LYS A 248 18.78 -7.48 -12.31
CA LYS A 248 19.91 -8.19 -12.92
C LYS A 248 21.27 -7.71 -12.41
N ASN A 249 21.35 -6.45 -11.98
CA ASN A 249 22.61 -5.81 -11.59
C ASN A 249 22.84 -5.74 -10.07
N THR A 250 21.92 -6.25 -9.25
CA THR A 250 22.00 -6.15 -7.79
C THR A 250 22.33 -7.49 -7.11
N ASN A 251 23.18 -7.44 -6.10
CA ASN A 251 23.39 -8.53 -5.12
C ASN A 251 22.78 -8.20 -3.76
N ASN A 252 22.07 -7.07 -3.63
CA ASN A 252 21.52 -6.60 -2.37
C ASN A 252 20.09 -7.15 -2.17
N ASP A 253 19.88 -7.89 -1.08
CA ASP A 253 18.61 -8.53 -0.74
C ASP A 253 17.42 -7.55 -0.68
N VAL A 254 17.64 -6.35 -0.13
CA VAL A 254 16.58 -5.35 0.02
C VAL A 254 16.14 -4.85 -1.35
N ILE A 255 17.11 -4.51 -2.21
CA ILE A 255 16.81 -4.05 -3.57
C ILE A 255 16.07 -5.17 -4.32
N LEU A 256 16.56 -6.41 -4.26
CA LEU A 256 15.93 -7.56 -4.90
C LEU A 256 14.47 -7.74 -4.46
N GLN A 257 14.21 -7.77 -3.15
CA GLN A 257 12.86 -7.91 -2.59
C GLN A 257 11.94 -6.76 -3.04
N THR A 258 12.43 -5.51 -2.97
CA THR A 258 11.63 -4.34 -3.38
C THR A 258 11.37 -4.30 -4.88
N SER A 259 12.35 -4.67 -5.72
CA SER A 259 12.18 -4.75 -7.17
C SER A 259 11.18 -5.84 -7.54
N LEU A 260 11.26 -7.02 -6.93
CA LEU A 260 10.29 -8.11 -7.17
C LEU A 260 8.88 -7.69 -6.77
N ALA A 261 8.71 -7.02 -5.63
CA ALA A 261 7.41 -6.48 -5.21
C ALA A 261 6.86 -5.46 -6.21
N ALA A 262 7.72 -4.55 -6.71
CA ALA A 262 7.34 -3.56 -7.71
C ALA A 262 6.96 -4.21 -9.04
N ILE A 263 7.80 -5.10 -9.59
CA ILE A 263 7.53 -5.83 -10.83
C ILE A 263 6.18 -6.55 -10.71
N THR A 264 6.00 -7.33 -9.65
CA THR A 264 4.77 -8.12 -9.45
C THR A 264 3.52 -7.25 -9.38
N LEU A 265 3.58 -6.10 -8.68
CA LEU A 265 2.48 -5.15 -8.59
C LEU A 265 2.19 -4.47 -9.94
N LEU A 266 3.22 -4.02 -10.65
CA LEU A 266 3.07 -3.33 -11.92
C LEU A 266 2.56 -4.29 -13.01
N THR A 267 3.04 -5.54 -13.04
CA THR A 267 2.52 -6.59 -13.92
C THR A 267 1.03 -6.81 -13.67
N PHE A 268 0.60 -6.86 -12.40
CA PHE A 268 -0.82 -7.01 -12.02
C PHE A 268 -1.68 -5.80 -12.43
N PHE A 269 -1.10 -4.61 -12.52
CA PHE A 269 -1.79 -3.39 -12.94
C PHE A 269 -1.63 -3.06 -14.43
N SER A 270 -0.93 -3.88 -15.21
CA SER A 270 -0.72 -3.64 -16.62
C SER A 270 -2.02 -3.76 -17.42
N GLU A 271 -2.21 -2.86 -18.39
CA GLU A 271 -3.34 -2.94 -19.35
C GLU A 271 -3.19 -4.15 -20.27
N ASN A 272 -1.97 -4.39 -20.77
CA ASN A 272 -1.60 -5.57 -21.56
C ASN A 272 -1.27 -6.73 -20.61
N TRP A 273 -2.25 -7.13 -19.80
CA TRP A 273 -2.06 -8.05 -18.68
C TRP A 273 -1.36 -9.36 -19.11
N PHE A 274 -1.81 -10.01 -20.18
CA PHE A 274 -1.23 -11.29 -20.63
C PHE A 274 0.23 -11.14 -21.08
N ASP A 275 0.51 -10.18 -21.96
CA ASP A 275 1.87 -9.91 -22.44
C ASP A 275 2.81 -9.52 -21.29
N ALA A 276 2.30 -8.72 -20.35
CA ALA A 276 3.04 -8.32 -19.17
C ALA A 276 3.34 -9.52 -18.26
N ILE A 277 2.38 -10.44 -18.03
CA ILE A 277 2.65 -11.66 -17.28
C ILE A 277 3.66 -12.53 -18.01
N GLU A 278 3.46 -12.80 -19.29
CA GLU A 278 4.33 -13.71 -20.06
C GLU A 278 5.78 -13.22 -20.09
N SER A 279 5.98 -11.92 -20.35
CA SER A 279 7.29 -11.28 -20.33
C SER A 279 7.91 -11.25 -18.93
N SER A 280 7.12 -10.91 -17.91
CA SER A 280 7.62 -10.84 -16.52
C SER A 280 7.96 -12.23 -15.98
N ALA A 281 7.12 -13.23 -16.27
CA ALA A 281 7.30 -14.61 -15.84
C ALA A 281 8.57 -15.22 -16.43
N LEU A 282 8.83 -14.98 -17.73
CA LEU A 282 10.08 -15.41 -18.38
C LEU A 282 11.31 -14.82 -17.67
N ASN A 283 11.35 -13.49 -17.51
CA ASN A 283 12.49 -12.82 -16.86
C ASN A 283 12.65 -13.25 -15.39
N LEU A 284 11.56 -13.45 -14.66
CA LEU A 284 11.59 -13.95 -13.29
C LEU A 284 12.08 -15.39 -13.22
N PHE A 285 11.75 -16.23 -14.21
CA PHE A 285 12.21 -17.60 -14.27
C PHE A 285 13.71 -17.68 -14.57
N GLU A 286 14.21 -16.92 -15.54
CA GLU A 286 15.65 -16.79 -15.81
C GLU A 286 16.42 -16.27 -14.58
N THR A 287 15.82 -15.31 -13.88
CA THR A 287 16.34 -14.79 -12.60
C THR A 287 16.39 -15.90 -11.55
N PHE A 288 15.30 -16.66 -11.39
CA PHE A 288 15.20 -17.75 -10.42
C PHE A 288 16.28 -18.81 -10.64
N GLN A 289 16.62 -19.12 -11.89
CA GLN A 289 17.64 -20.11 -12.23
C GLN A 289 19.05 -19.69 -11.80
N THR A 290 19.36 -18.40 -11.90
CA THR A 290 20.73 -17.86 -11.78
C THR A 290 21.08 -17.34 -10.39
N GLN A 291 20.10 -17.23 -9.49
CA GLN A 291 20.25 -16.59 -8.20
C GLN A 291 20.63 -17.54 -7.04
N SER A 292 21.08 -16.92 -5.93
CA SER A 292 21.35 -17.61 -4.67
C SER A 292 20.10 -18.26 -4.09
N LEU A 293 20.26 -19.26 -3.22
CA LEU A 293 19.17 -20.04 -2.62
C LEU A 293 18.11 -19.15 -1.93
N LYS A 294 18.56 -18.18 -1.12
CA LYS A 294 17.69 -17.21 -0.44
C LYS A 294 16.90 -16.35 -1.43
N HIS A 295 17.54 -15.93 -2.52
CA HIS A 295 16.91 -15.13 -3.56
C HIS A 295 15.91 -15.95 -4.38
N LYS A 296 16.19 -17.24 -4.64
CA LYS A 296 15.25 -18.16 -5.28
C LYS A 296 13.92 -18.20 -4.53
N LEU A 297 13.93 -18.26 -3.19
CA LEU A 297 12.70 -18.24 -2.40
C LEU A 297 11.85 -17.00 -2.67
N VAL A 298 12.44 -15.80 -2.67
CA VAL A 298 11.72 -14.55 -2.92
C VAL A 298 11.21 -14.48 -4.36
N THR A 299 12.05 -14.80 -5.35
CA THR A 299 11.66 -14.84 -6.77
C THR A 299 10.56 -15.87 -7.02
N GLY A 300 10.58 -16.99 -6.29
CA GLY A 300 9.54 -18.01 -6.32
C GLY A 300 8.17 -17.52 -5.84
N GLN A 301 8.11 -16.59 -4.88
CA GLN A 301 6.85 -15.96 -4.46
C GLN A 301 6.22 -15.14 -5.59
N ALA A 302 7.03 -14.38 -6.32
CA ALA A 302 6.58 -13.60 -7.47
C ALA A 302 6.08 -14.52 -8.60
N LEU A 303 6.82 -15.60 -8.91
CA LEU A 303 6.38 -16.62 -9.86
C LEU A 303 5.06 -17.27 -9.43
N ALA A 304 4.95 -17.70 -8.17
CA ALA A 304 3.73 -18.28 -7.62
C ALA A 304 2.54 -17.33 -7.72
N PHE A 305 2.76 -16.01 -7.55
CA PHE A 305 1.71 -15.03 -7.80
C PHE A 305 1.26 -15.01 -9.26
N LEU A 306 2.19 -14.92 -10.22
CA LEU A 306 1.86 -14.87 -11.65
C LEU A 306 1.07 -16.10 -12.11
N TYR A 307 1.47 -17.29 -11.66
CA TYR A 307 0.73 -18.53 -11.91
C TYR A 307 -0.69 -18.51 -11.33
N SER A 308 -0.90 -17.84 -10.19
CA SER A 308 -2.20 -17.76 -9.53
C SER A 308 -3.18 -16.81 -10.23
N ILE A 309 -2.67 -15.87 -11.03
CA ILE A 309 -3.48 -14.85 -11.73
C ILE A 309 -3.58 -15.03 -13.25
N TYR A 310 -2.74 -15.85 -13.86
CA TYR A 310 -2.79 -16.09 -15.30
C TYR A 310 -4.09 -16.84 -15.66
N ASP A 311 -4.81 -16.30 -16.65
CA ASP A 311 -6.04 -16.93 -17.17
C ASP A 311 -5.68 -17.89 -18.32
N TYR A 312 -6.07 -19.15 -18.16
CA TYR A 312 -5.79 -20.20 -19.12
C TYR A 312 -6.96 -20.42 -20.11
N SER A 313 -7.96 -19.55 -20.11
CA SER A 313 -9.21 -19.74 -20.87
C SER A 313 -9.02 -19.72 -22.38
N GLU A 314 -7.99 -19.05 -22.87
CA GLU A 314 -7.60 -19.03 -24.29
C GLU A 314 -6.74 -20.23 -24.70
N GLN A 315 -6.20 -20.99 -23.74
CA GLN A 315 -5.55 -22.28 -23.98
C GLN A 315 -6.65 -23.32 -24.18
N HIS A 316 -7.21 -23.31 -25.39
CA HIS A 316 -8.04 -24.42 -25.84
C HIS A 316 -7.29 -25.72 -25.62
N ALA A 317 -7.99 -26.72 -25.09
CA ALA A 317 -7.50 -28.03 -24.65
C ALA A 317 -6.90 -28.90 -25.78
N GLU A 318 -6.05 -28.34 -26.63
CA GLU A 318 -5.07 -29.10 -27.40
C GLU A 318 -3.89 -29.32 -26.48
N LEU A 319 -3.72 -30.57 -26.05
CA LEU A 319 -2.55 -31.03 -25.31
C LEU A 319 -1.31 -30.60 -26.11
N VAL A 320 -0.62 -29.56 -25.66
CA VAL A 320 0.68 -29.21 -26.22
C VAL A 320 1.65 -30.27 -25.70
N THR A 321 1.82 -31.35 -26.47
CA THR A 321 2.92 -32.28 -26.27
C THR A 321 4.20 -31.57 -26.68
N SER A 322 4.75 -30.72 -25.80
CA SER A 322 6.12 -30.28 -25.96
C SER A 322 7.03 -31.51 -25.88
N LYS A 323 8.03 -31.52 -26.77
CA LYS A 323 9.21 -32.41 -26.91
C LYS A 323 9.30 -33.64 -25.99
N GLU A 324 9.66 -34.77 -26.59
CA GLU A 324 9.79 -36.18 -26.13
C GLU A 324 10.12 -36.55 -24.66
N ASN A 325 10.34 -35.63 -23.73
CA ASN A 325 10.57 -35.92 -22.29
C ASN A 325 9.87 -34.96 -21.30
N SER A 326 9.00 -34.04 -21.72
CA SER A 326 8.25 -33.18 -20.76
C SER A 326 6.94 -33.82 -20.32
N VAL A 327 6.64 -33.77 -19.02
CA VAL A 327 5.31 -34.09 -18.47
C VAL A 327 4.30 -33.18 -19.18
N PRO A 328 3.26 -33.71 -19.84
CA PRO A 328 2.29 -32.87 -20.54
C PRO A 328 1.47 -32.09 -19.51
N TYR A 329 1.56 -30.76 -19.55
CA TYR A 329 0.71 -29.88 -18.76
C TYR A 329 -0.40 -29.34 -19.67
N MET A 330 -1.63 -29.35 -19.16
CA MET A 330 -2.80 -28.87 -19.92
C MET A 330 -2.90 -27.35 -19.95
N PHE A 331 -2.26 -26.69 -18.98
CA PHE A 331 -2.25 -25.25 -18.78
C PHE A 331 -0.86 -24.78 -18.37
N ASN A 332 -0.34 -23.74 -19.01
CA ASN A 332 1.00 -23.21 -18.75
C ASN A 332 1.07 -21.69 -18.96
N ILE A 333 2.06 -21.01 -18.40
CA ILE A 333 2.45 -19.70 -18.95
C ILE A 333 3.32 -20.01 -20.18
N PRO A 334 2.94 -19.61 -21.41
CA PRO A 334 3.57 -20.09 -22.64
C PRO A 334 5.08 -19.88 -22.73
N THR A 335 5.58 -18.85 -22.05
CA THR A 335 7.01 -18.50 -22.03
C THR A 335 7.85 -19.39 -21.10
N ILE A 336 7.23 -20.22 -20.26
CA ILE A 336 7.94 -21.08 -19.30
C ILE A 336 7.73 -22.56 -19.65
N ASP A 337 8.84 -23.31 -19.70
CA ASP A 337 8.80 -24.78 -19.66
C ASP A 337 8.53 -25.26 -18.23
N ASN A 338 7.32 -25.74 -17.97
CA ASN A 338 6.91 -26.26 -16.66
C ASN A 338 7.74 -27.46 -16.20
N GLY A 339 8.28 -28.26 -17.11
CA GLY A 339 9.20 -29.35 -16.76
C GLY A 339 10.52 -28.82 -16.21
N GLN A 340 11.06 -27.78 -16.84
CA GLN A 340 12.25 -27.10 -16.32
C GLN A 340 11.96 -26.39 -15.00
N LEU A 341 10.77 -25.79 -14.83
CA LEU A 341 10.37 -25.15 -13.57
C LEU A 341 10.28 -26.16 -12.41
N ASP A 342 9.64 -27.31 -12.63
CA ASP A 342 9.54 -28.37 -11.62
C ASP A 342 10.93 -28.94 -11.25
N TYR A 343 11.81 -29.10 -12.25
CA TYR A 343 13.20 -29.47 -12.02
C TYR A 343 13.93 -28.45 -11.14
N GLU A 344 13.87 -27.17 -11.46
CA GLU A 344 14.53 -26.10 -10.69
C GLU A 344 14.00 -25.97 -9.26
N LEU A 345 12.68 -26.11 -9.07
CA LEU A 345 12.05 -26.14 -7.74
C LEU A 345 12.53 -27.35 -6.93
N SER A 346 12.65 -28.51 -7.56
CA SER A 346 13.16 -29.73 -6.91
C SER A 346 14.65 -29.63 -6.57
N GLN A 347 15.47 -29.01 -7.43
CA GLN A 347 16.88 -28.72 -7.13
C GLN A 347 17.02 -27.73 -5.97
N THR A 348 16.13 -26.74 -5.91
CA THR A 348 16.08 -25.77 -4.80
C THR A 348 15.75 -26.47 -3.48
N GLU A 349 14.79 -27.40 -3.48
CA GLU A 349 14.43 -28.20 -2.29
C GLU A 349 15.61 -29.06 -1.80
N VAL A 350 16.32 -29.72 -2.72
CA VAL A 350 17.54 -30.48 -2.38
C VAL A 350 18.61 -29.54 -1.80
N SER A 351 18.78 -28.35 -2.39
CA SER A 351 19.77 -27.38 -1.94
C SER A 351 19.46 -26.81 -0.55
N LEU A 352 18.18 -26.55 -0.22
CA LEU A 352 17.76 -26.14 1.13
C LEU A 352 18.08 -27.23 2.16
N ARG A 353 17.70 -28.48 1.89
CA ARG A 353 17.98 -29.61 2.80
C ARG A 353 19.47 -29.83 3.09
N LEU A 354 20.33 -29.49 2.14
CA LEU A 354 21.78 -29.64 2.26
C LEU A 354 22.46 -28.39 2.84
N SER A 355 21.75 -27.27 2.94
CA SER A 355 22.30 -26.02 3.44
C SER A 355 22.36 -26.02 4.97
N THR A 356 23.48 -25.53 5.51
CA THR A 356 23.65 -25.30 6.96
C THR A 356 23.19 -23.90 7.39
N GLU A 357 22.79 -23.05 6.44
CA GLU A 357 22.44 -21.65 6.65
C GLU A 357 20.92 -21.38 6.57
N THR A 358 20.11 -22.42 6.35
CA THR A 358 18.66 -22.31 6.15
C THR A 358 17.91 -22.78 7.37
N ASP A 359 16.87 -22.03 7.74
CA ASP A 359 16.00 -22.38 8.86
C ASP A 359 14.74 -23.13 8.37
N TYR A 360 14.07 -23.84 9.28
CA TYR A 360 12.84 -24.61 9.01
C TYR A 360 11.74 -23.80 8.28
N THR A 361 11.74 -22.48 8.45
CA THR A 361 10.81 -21.57 7.77
C THR A 361 11.00 -21.52 6.26
N ASP A 362 12.21 -21.73 5.77
CA ASP A 362 12.56 -21.66 4.36
C ASP A 362 12.06 -22.89 3.58
N ASP A 363 12.14 -24.08 4.20
CA ASP A 363 11.59 -25.33 3.65
C ASP A 363 10.08 -25.24 3.47
N HIS A 364 9.38 -24.78 4.51
CA HIS A 364 7.92 -24.61 4.47
C HIS A 364 7.50 -23.51 3.49
N LEU A 365 8.31 -22.45 3.34
CA LEU A 365 8.07 -21.43 2.32
C LEU A 365 8.19 -22.01 0.90
N LEU A 366 9.23 -22.79 0.62
CA LEU A 366 9.38 -23.44 -0.69
C LEU A 366 8.24 -24.42 -0.95
N GLU A 367 7.82 -25.19 0.04
CA GLU A 367 6.67 -26.10 -0.06
C GLU A 367 5.39 -25.35 -0.45
N LYS A 368 5.13 -24.19 0.17
CA LYS A 368 4.00 -23.32 -0.21
C LYS A 368 4.13 -22.77 -1.63
N ILE A 369 5.33 -22.35 -2.04
CA ILE A 369 5.59 -21.86 -3.41
C ILE A 369 5.29 -22.96 -4.43
N LYS A 370 5.88 -24.16 -4.23
CA LYS A 370 5.66 -25.32 -5.09
C LYS A 370 4.18 -25.68 -5.17
N SER A 371 3.51 -25.70 -4.02
CA SER A 371 2.09 -26.03 -3.96
C SER A 371 1.22 -24.98 -4.68
N SER A 372 1.57 -23.70 -4.58
CA SER A 372 0.85 -22.61 -5.28
C SER A 372 0.99 -22.69 -6.79
N ILE A 373 2.20 -22.96 -7.27
CA ILE A 373 2.47 -23.16 -8.69
C ILE A 373 1.73 -24.42 -9.15
N ASN A 374 1.87 -25.55 -8.44
CA ASN A 374 1.24 -26.82 -8.80
C ASN A 374 -0.30 -26.76 -8.77
N ALA A 375 -0.90 -26.00 -7.85
CA ALA A 375 -2.34 -25.78 -7.82
C ALA A 375 -2.88 -25.10 -9.09
N SER A 376 -2.01 -24.34 -9.76
CA SER A 376 -2.33 -23.65 -11.02
C SER A 376 -2.00 -24.51 -12.25
N LEU A 377 -1.30 -25.63 -12.08
CA LEU A 377 -0.92 -26.55 -13.15
C LEU A 377 -1.83 -27.77 -13.16
N VAL A 378 -2.41 -28.13 -14.32
CA VAL A 378 -3.03 -29.46 -14.52
C VAL A 378 -2.03 -30.33 -15.24
N ARG A 379 -1.61 -31.41 -14.59
CA ARG A 379 -0.89 -32.47 -15.29
C ARG A 379 -1.88 -33.26 -16.13
N ALA A 380 -1.59 -33.47 -17.40
CA ALA A 380 -2.48 -34.16 -18.33
C ALA A 380 -2.51 -35.69 -18.11
N ASP A 381 -1.71 -36.22 -17.18
CA ASP A 381 -1.63 -37.63 -16.80
C ASP A 381 -2.48 -37.97 -15.56
N THR A 382 -3.11 -36.99 -14.90
CA THR A 382 -4.05 -37.29 -13.82
C THR A 382 -5.30 -37.97 -14.41
N ARG A 383 -5.78 -39.03 -13.76
CA ARG A 383 -7.06 -39.70 -14.08
C ARG A 383 -8.28 -38.80 -13.86
N GLU A 384 -8.06 -37.53 -13.52
CA GLU A 384 -9.10 -36.54 -13.38
C GLU A 384 -9.68 -36.29 -14.78
N PRO A 385 -11.01 -36.27 -14.92
CA PRO A 385 -11.63 -35.97 -16.20
C PRO A 385 -11.08 -34.63 -16.66
N CYS A 386 -10.40 -34.64 -17.83
CA CYS A 386 -10.07 -33.44 -18.60
C CYS A 386 -11.25 -32.47 -18.44
N PRO A 387 -11.08 -31.31 -17.79
CA PRO A 387 -12.21 -30.50 -17.41
C PRO A 387 -12.95 -30.09 -18.67
N SER A 388 -14.03 -30.83 -18.98
CA SER A 388 -14.96 -30.50 -20.05
C SER A 388 -15.70 -29.20 -19.77
N ASP A 389 -15.56 -28.72 -18.53
CA ASP A 389 -16.08 -27.48 -18.00
C ASP A 389 -14.93 -26.67 -17.37
N TYR A 390 -14.47 -25.64 -18.08
CA TYR A 390 -13.43 -24.72 -17.63
C TYR A 390 -13.84 -24.00 -16.33
N ASP A 391 -15.15 -23.79 -16.11
CA ASP A 391 -15.63 -23.15 -14.88
C ASP A 391 -15.37 -24.04 -13.67
N CYS A 392 -15.59 -25.35 -13.78
CA CYS A 392 -15.28 -26.31 -12.71
C CYS A 392 -13.77 -26.39 -12.43
N TYR A 393 -12.93 -26.36 -13.48
CA TYR A 393 -11.48 -26.32 -13.33
C TYR A 393 -11.03 -25.07 -12.59
N GLU A 394 -11.53 -23.91 -12.98
CA GLU A 394 -11.17 -22.66 -12.34
C GLU A 394 -11.59 -22.66 -10.88
N HIS A 395 -12.79 -23.13 -10.54
CA HIS A 395 -13.19 -23.29 -9.14
C HIS A 395 -12.24 -24.21 -8.37
N HIS A 396 -11.77 -25.31 -8.97
CA HIS A 396 -10.80 -26.22 -8.35
C HIS A 396 -9.42 -25.56 -8.14
N VAL A 397 -8.87 -24.87 -9.15
CA VAL A 397 -7.63 -24.10 -9.02
C VAL A 397 -7.76 -23.05 -7.94
N LEU A 398 -8.90 -22.35 -7.92
CA LEU A 398 -9.16 -21.27 -6.98
C LEU A 398 -9.39 -21.81 -5.55
N ASP A 399 -10.01 -22.97 -5.38
CA ASP A 399 -10.14 -23.64 -4.08
C ASP A 399 -8.77 -24.14 -3.58
N ASN A 400 -7.93 -24.66 -4.48
CA ASN A 400 -6.57 -25.06 -4.15
C ASN A 400 -5.71 -23.85 -3.77
N ILE A 401 -5.76 -22.74 -4.53
CA ILE A 401 -5.03 -21.50 -4.20
C ILE A 401 -5.56 -20.89 -2.88
N LYS A 402 -6.88 -20.88 -2.65
CA LYS A 402 -7.47 -20.44 -1.37
C LYS A 402 -7.05 -21.32 -0.20
N SER A 403 -6.89 -22.62 -0.42
CA SER A 403 -6.41 -23.55 0.61
C SER A 403 -4.92 -23.41 0.93
N LEU A 404 -4.15 -22.74 0.06
CA LEU A 404 -2.71 -22.49 0.21
C LEU A 404 -2.38 -21.23 1.00
N ASP A 405 -3.25 -20.93 1.96
CA ASP A 405 -3.18 -19.82 2.90
C ASP A 405 -1.73 -19.54 3.33
N LEU A 406 -1.20 -18.38 2.93
CA LEU A 406 0.08 -17.90 3.46
C LEU A 406 0.00 -17.70 4.97
N SER A 407 -1.21 -17.40 5.46
CA SER A 407 -1.72 -17.47 6.83
C SER A 407 -3.05 -16.70 6.85
N LEU A 408 -3.94 -17.04 7.78
CA LEU A 408 -5.08 -16.18 8.06
C LEU A 408 -4.58 -14.90 8.73
N ARG A 409 -5.05 -13.75 8.24
CA ARG A 409 -4.97 -12.50 8.98
C ARG A 409 -5.80 -12.58 10.25
N ASN A 410 -5.55 -11.65 11.17
CA ASN A 410 -6.38 -11.48 12.36
C ASN A 410 -7.87 -11.20 12.04
N ASP A 411 -8.17 -10.76 10.81
CA ASP A 411 -9.53 -10.52 10.30
C ASP A 411 -10.12 -11.72 9.51
N GLY A 412 -9.47 -12.89 9.53
CA GLY A 412 -9.95 -14.12 8.90
C GLY A 412 -9.85 -14.16 7.38
N ILE A 413 -9.13 -13.21 6.77
CA ILE A 413 -8.95 -13.15 5.32
C ILE A 413 -7.52 -13.54 4.95
N SER A 414 -7.39 -14.33 3.89
CA SER A 414 -6.13 -14.84 3.37
C SER A 414 -5.27 -13.78 2.68
N TYR A 415 -3.97 -13.78 2.96
CA TYR A 415 -2.97 -13.04 2.19
C TYR A 415 -2.80 -13.64 0.79
N SER A 416 -2.63 -12.79 -0.23
CA SER A 416 -2.05 -13.21 -1.50
C SER A 416 -0.52 -13.09 -1.46
N TRP A 417 0.18 -13.76 -2.39
CA TRP A 417 1.61 -13.57 -2.60
C TRP A 417 1.97 -12.10 -2.92
N LEU A 418 1.15 -11.40 -3.72
CA LEU A 418 1.34 -9.97 -4.00
C LEU A 418 1.24 -9.12 -2.73
N GLN A 419 0.26 -9.41 -1.86
CA GLN A 419 0.13 -8.71 -0.59
C GLN A 419 1.33 -8.97 0.31
N ALA A 420 1.82 -10.21 0.38
CA ALA A 420 3.02 -10.56 1.15
C ALA A 420 4.27 -9.79 0.65
N LEU A 421 4.44 -9.68 -0.67
CA LEU A 421 5.55 -8.95 -1.30
C LEU A 421 5.47 -7.43 -1.08
N VAL A 422 4.27 -6.85 -1.12
CA VAL A 422 4.06 -5.39 -0.98
C VAL A 422 4.02 -4.95 0.50
N TYR A 423 3.70 -5.85 1.43
CA TYR A 423 3.56 -5.54 2.86
C TYR A 423 4.75 -4.78 3.47
N PRO A 424 6.03 -5.13 3.19
CA PRO A 424 7.17 -4.36 3.68
C PRO A 424 7.16 -2.88 3.24
N THR A 425 6.65 -2.58 2.05
CA THR A 425 6.50 -1.19 1.56
C THR A 425 5.44 -0.43 2.34
N LEU A 426 4.35 -1.09 2.74
CA LEU A 426 3.33 -0.49 3.60
C LEU A 426 3.88 -0.20 4.99
N ILE A 427 4.68 -1.12 5.55
CA ILE A 427 5.38 -0.89 6.82
C ILE A 427 6.40 0.26 6.69
N TRP A 428 7.13 0.36 5.58
CA TRP A 428 8.02 1.49 5.33
C TRP A 428 7.25 2.83 5.30
N LEU A 429 6.09 2.87 4.66
CA LEU A 429 5.32 4.11 4.51
C LEU A 429 4.69 4.56 5.84
N PHE A 430 4.01 3.65 6.54
CA PHE A 430 3.20 3.95 7.72
C PHE A 430 3.85 3.60 9.06
N GLU A 431 4.95 2.85 9.08
CA GLU A 431 5.58 2.31 10.28
C GLU A 431 4.55 1.61 11.20
N SER A 432 4.62 1.88 12.50
CA SER A 432 3.71 1.34 13.52
C SER A 432 2.27 1.84 13.38
N ARG A 433 2.01 2.84 12.52
CA ARG A 433 0.67 3.41 12.31
C ARG A 433 -0.15 2.67 11.27
N LEU A 434 0.39 1.66 10.57
CA LEU A 434 -0.34 0.94 9.52
C LEU A 434 -1.69 0.40 10.02
N ASN A 435 -1.73 -0.28 11.17
CA ASN A 435 -2.98 -0.83 11.71
C ASN A 435 -4.01 0.26 12.05
N THR A 436 -3.54 1.39 12.58
CA THR A 436 -4.38 2.57 12.87
C THR A 436 -4.95 3.15 11.57
N GLU A 437 -4.13 3.26 10.52
CA GLU A 437 -4.56 3.77 9.22
C GLU A 437 -5.50 2.80 8.49
N LEU A 438 -5.34 1.48 8.64
CA LEU A 438 -6.30 0.50 8.11
C LEU A 438 -7.70 0.64 8.72
N GLN A 439 -7.79 1.14 9.96
CA GLN A 439 -9.06 1.39 10.66
C GLN A 439 -9.66 2.77 10.34
N HIS A 440 -8.82 3.78 10.15
CA HIS A 440 -9.26 5.17 9.99
C HIS A 440 -9.24 5.68 8.55
N SER A 441 -8.61 4.97 7.63
CA SER A 441 -8.48 5.37 6.24
C SER A 441 -9.15 4.41 5.27
N THR A 442 -10.21 4.87 4.63
CA THR A 442 -10.96 4.06 3.65
C THR A 442 -10.09 3.77 2.43
N LEU A 443 -9.30 4.75 1.98
CA LEU A 443 -8.36 4.57 0.87
C LEU A 443 -7.30 3.53 1.21
N VAL A 444 -6.68 3.63 2.39
CA VAL A 444 -5.61 2.71 2.80
C VAL A 444 -6.14 1.30 3.03
N SER A 445 -7.30 1.20 3.69
CA SER A 445 -8.02 -0.06 3.88
C SER A 445 -8.36 -0.72 2.54
N ASN A 446 -8.93 0.03 1.61
CA ASN A 446 -9.28 -0.49 0.30
C ASN A 446 -8.06 -0.97 -0.49
N ALA A 447 -6.98 -0.20 -0.50
CA ALA A 447 -5.74 -0.58 -1.19
C ALA A 447 -5.10 -1.82 -0.57
N TYR A 448 -5.11 -1.92 0.75
CA TYR A 448 -4.59 -3.09 1.45
C TYR A 448 -5.43 -4.33 1.16
N TYR A 449 -6.75 -4.19 1.15
CA TYR A 449 -7.67 -5.31 0.94
C TYR A 449 -7.86 -5.70 -0.53
N SER A 450 -7.61 -4.80 -1.49
CA SER A 450 -7.60 -5.14 -2.92
C SER A 450 -6.45 -6.07 -3.30
N LEU A 451 -5.38 -6.13 -2.49
CA LEU A 451 -4.28 -7.07 -2.68
C LEU A 451 -4.55 -8.46 -2.07
N SER A 452 -5.66 -8.67 -1.35
CA SER A 452 -5.95 -9.98 -0.71
C SER A 452 -6.17 -11.10 -1.73
N ALA A 453 -6.01 -12.36 -1.30
CA ALA A 453 -6.20 -13.52 -2.19
C ALA A 453 -7.61 -13.55 -2.81
N TYR A 454 -8.62 -13.14 -2.05
CA TYR A 454 -10.00 -13.05 -2.53
C TYR A 454 -10.19 -11.95 -3.59
N SER A 455 -9.59 -10.78 -3.40
CA SER A 455 -9.68 -9.69 -4.37
C SER A 455 -8.94 -10.04 -5.67
N VAL A 456 -7.77 -10.67 -5.55
CA VAL A 456 -7.02 -11.22 -6.69
C VAL A 456 -7.83 -12.27 -7.45
N PHE A 457 -8.50 -13.17 -6.74
CA PHE A 457 -9.47 -14.13 -7.30
C PHE A 457 -10.54 -13.41 -8.13
N TRP A 458 -11.16 -12.37 -7.56
CA TRP A 458 -12.23 -11.64 -8.23
C TRP A 458 -11.74 -10.92 -9.49
N SER A 459 -10.55 -10.30 -9.43
CA SER A 459 -9.94 -9.65 -10.60
C SER A 459 -9.70 -10.65 -11.73
N ARG A 460 -9.20 -11.85 -11.42
CA ARG A 460 -9.00 -12.92 -12.41
C ARG A 460 -10.31 -13.36 -13.07
N THR A 461 -11.34 -13.65 -12.28
CA THR A 461 -12.65 -14.08 -12.80
C THR A 461 -13.33 -12.98 -13.64
N ASN A 462 -13.22 -11.72 -13.21
CA ASN A 462 -13.77 -10.57 -13.93
C ASN A 462 -13.11 -10.37 -15.31
N GLN A 463 -11.80 -10.56 -15.39
CA GLN A 463 -11.05 -10.52 -16.63
C GLN A 463 -11.49 -11.64 -17.59
N ARG A 464 -11.53 -12.88 -17.10
CA ARG A 464 -11.99 -14.06 -17.87
C ARG A 464 -13.35 -13.84 -18.50
N GLN A 465 -14.32 -13.39 -17.70
CA GLN A 465 -15.69 -13.23 -18.16
C GLN A 465 -15.84 -12.07 -19.16
N LYS A 466 -14.75 -11.35 -19.46
CA LYS A 466 -14.73 -10.18 -20.34
C LYS A 466 -15.72 -9.11 -19.90
N LEU A 467 -16.27 -9.25 -18.69
CA LEU A 467 -17.22 -8.34 -18.08
C LEU A 467 -16.58 -6.98 -17.81
N PHE A 468 -15.25 -6.97 -17.78
CA PHE A 468 -14.39 -5.84 -17.48
C PHE A 468 -13.31 -5.62 -18.54
N ARG A 469 -13.55 -6.03 -19.80
CA ARG A 469 -12.60 -5.91 -20.93
C ARG A 469 -12.08 -4.48 -21.19
N TYR A 470 -12.56 -3.46 -20.46
CA TYR A 470 -12.18 -2.05 -20.57
C TYR A 470 -12.15 -1.29 -19.23
N THR A 471 -11.94 -1.95 -18.09
CA THR A 471 -12.15 -1.30 -16.77
C THR A 471 -11.04 -1.58 -15.77
N HIS A 472 -9.79 -1.64 -16.23
CA HIS A 472 -8.73 -0.99 -15.47
C HIS A 472 -8.72 0.52 -15.72
N LEU A 473 -9.19 0.99 -16.89
CA LEU A 473 -9.20 2.42 -17.24
C LEU A 473 -10.22 3.29 -16.48
N HIS A 474 -11.33 2.71 -15.99
CA HIS A 474 -12.46 3.49 -15.44
C HIS A 474 -13.14 2.92 -14.19
N ASP A 475 -12.74 1.77 -13.65
CA ASP A 475 -13.24 1.32 -12.35
C ASP A 475 -12.29 1.76 -11.24
N PRO A 476 -12.76 2.13 -10.04
CA PRO A 476 -11.85 2.35 -8.93
C PRO A 476 -10.98 1.09 -8.73
N LYS A 477 -9.64 1.25 -8.60
CA LYS A 477 -8.69 0.23 -8.08
C LYS A 477 -9.20 -0.46 -6.79
N PHE A 478 -10.14 0.22 -6.15
CA PHE A 478 -10.80 -0.07 -4.91
C PHE A 478 -12.26 -0.45 -5.19
N VAL A 479 -12.51 -1.68 -5.61
CA VAL A 479 -13.86 -2.24 -5.43
C VAL A 479 -14.11 -2.27 -3.94
N LYS A 480 -15.24 -1.69 -3.48
CA LYS A 480 -15.66 -1.75 -2.08
C LYS A 480 -15.68 -3.23 -1.69
N SER A 481 -14.64 -3.69 -0.98
CA SER A 481 -14.52 -5.10 -0.64
C SER A 481 -15.71 -5.44 0.24
N ALA A 482 -16.45 -6.49 -0.13
CA ALA A 482 -17.56 -7.02 0.68
C ALA A 482 -17.11 -7.36 2.11
N HIS A 483 -15.79 -7.47 2.33
CA HIS A 483 -15.17 -7.75 3.61
C HIS A 483 -14.86 -6.52 4.47
N ILE A 484 -14.94 -5.27 3.97
CA ILE A 484 -14.89 -4.09 4.86
C ILE A 484 -16.06 -4.16 5.83
N ASP A 485 -17.23 -4.54 5.32
CA ASP A 485 -18.43 -4.73 6.13
C ASP A 485 -18.32 -5.98 7.03
N GLN A 486 -17.60 -7.05 6.64
CA GLN A 486 -17.42 -8.24 7.50
C GLN A 486 -16.34 -8.06 8.57
N ALA A 487 -15.19 -7.45 8.25
CA ALA A 487 -14.13 -7.16 9.21
C ALA A 487 -14.61 -6.15 10.26
N GLN A 488 -15.40 -5.14 9.86
CA GLN A 488 -16.07 -4.23 10.79
C GLN A 488 -17.12 -4.94 11.65
N ARG A 489 -17.90 -5.88 11.09
CA ARG A 489 -18.89 -6.66 11.86
C ARG A 489 -18.25 -7.61 12.88
N GLN A 490 -17.19 -8.34 12.50
CA GLN A 490 -16.51 -9.26 13.41
C GLN A 490 -15.74 -8.55 14.54
N GLN A 491 -15.26 -7.32 14.31
CA GLN A 491 -14.69 -6.48 15.37
C GLN A 491 -15.75 -5.92 16.33
N HIS A 492 -16.95 -5.62 15.82
CA HIS A 492 -18.08 -5.28 16.69
C HIS A 492 -18.53 -6.47 17.55
N ASP A 493 -18.58 -7.68 16.99
CA ASP A 493 -19.00 -8.89 17.69
C ASP A 493 -17.97 -9.37 18.75
N SER A 494 -16.69 -8.98 18.62
CA SER A 494 -15.64 -9.26 19.62
C SER A 494 -15.56 -8.22 20.73
N SER A 495 -16.31 -7.11 20.63
CA SER A 495 -16.47 -6.11 21.69
C SER A 495 -17.67 -6.36 22.61
N SER A 496 -18.56 -7.30 22.25
CA SER A 496 -19.66 -7.76 23.11
C SER A 496 -19.27 -9.07 23.80
N GLY A 497 -18.44 -8.95 24.85
CA GLY A 497 -18.27 -10.02 25.83
C GLY A 497 -19.53 -10.22 26.66
N ASP A 498 -19.84 -11.50 26.90
CA ASP A 498 -20.75 -12.06 27.90
C ASP A 498 -22.26 -12.05 27.59
N GLU A 499 -22.75 -13.15 27.02
CA GLU A 499 -23.67 -14.00 27.78
C GLU A 499 -23.66 -15.46 27.27
N TYR A 500 -23.39 -16.37 28.21
CA TYR A 500 -23.44 -17.82 28.05
C TYR A 500 -24.80 -18.29 27.52
N GLY A 501 -24.78 -19.18 26.53
CA GLY A 501 -25.98 -19.85 26.06
C GLY A 501 -25.69 -21.04 25.15
N HIS A 502 -25.13 -22.12 25.69
CA HIS A 502 -25.14 -23.45 25.07
C HIS A 502 -26.52 -23.77 24.47
N LYS A 503 -26.65 -23.94 23.14
CA LYS A 503 -27.56 -24.95 22.55
C LYS A 503 -26.99 -25.55 21.27
N SER A 504 -27.08 -26.88 21.27
CA SER A 504 -26.55 -27.87 20.36
C SER A 504 -27.21 -27.91 18.98
N ASN A 505 -26.45 -28.41 18.00
CA ASN A 505 -26.86 -28.90 16.68
C ASN A 505 -28.24 -29.59 16.64
N GLN A 506 -29.08 -29.17 15.70
CA GLN A 506 -29.95 -30.07 14.90
C GLN A 506 -30.50 -29.35 13.66
N PRO A 507 -30.43 -29.95 12.46
CA PRO A 507 -31.07 -29.40 11.26
C PRO A 507 -32.55 -29.80 11.22
N ARG A 508 -33.47 -28.83 11.29
CA ARG A 508 -34.90 -29.07 11.10
C ARG A 508 -35.30 -28.89 9.64
N HIS A 509 -35.50 -30.01 8.95
CA HIS A 509 -36.36 -30.11 7.77
C HIS A 509 -37.83 -29.80 8.11
N ARG A 510 -38.53 -29.11 7.17
CA ARG A 510 -39.97 -29.18 6.77
C ARG A 510 -40.41 -27.77 6.30
N ARG A 511 -41.20 -27.53 5.26
CA ARG A 511 -41.95 -28.30 4.25
C ARG A 511 -42.47 -27.28 3.20
N LYS A 512 -42.46 -27.60 1.90
CA LYS A 512 -43.37 -27.01 0.88
C LYS A 512 -44.81 -27.48 1.22
N SER A 513 -45.92 -26.72 1.14
CA SER A 513 -46.62 -25.99 0.05
C SER A 513 -48.02 -25.54 0.61
N PRO A 514 -49.06 -25.04 -0.11
CA PRO A 514 -49.21 -24.23 -1.34
C PRO A 514 -50.16 -22.97 -1.18
N LYS A 515 -50.23 -22.17 -2.27
CA LYS A 515 -51.15 -21.07 -2.66
C LYS A 515 -52.47 -20.84 -1.87
N ALA A 516 -52.78 -19.54 -1.66
CA ALA A 516 -54.15 -19.02 -1.70
C ALA A 516 -54.22 -17.66 -2.44
N ILE A 517 -55.06 -17.63 -3.47
CA ILE A 517 -55.45 -16.50 -4.31
C ILE A 517 -56.48 -15.64 -3.55
N ARG A 518 -56.40 -14.30 -3.62
CA ARG A 518 -57.60 -13.43 -3.54
C ARG A 518 -57.40 -12.06 -4.23
N LYS A 519 -57.92 -12.01 -5.46
CA LYS A 519 -58.71 -10.96 -6.14
C LYS A 519 -58.21 -9.49 -6.22
N SER A 520 -57.98 -9.08 -7.46
CA SER A 520 -58.07 -7.72 -8.01
C SER A 520 -59.52 -7.18 -7.99
N ASN A 521 -59.74 -5.84 -8.02
CA ASN A 521 -59.91 -5.07 -9.27
C ASN A 521 -60.50 -3.65 -9.05
N LYS A 522 -60.24 -2.78 -10.05
CA LYS A 522 -60.86 -1.47 -10.46
C LYS A 522 -59.86 -0.31 -10.39
N HIS A 523 -59.58 0.48 -11.45
CA HIS A 523 -60.20 0.67 -12.76
C HIS A 523 -59.15 1.20 -13.74
N ALA A 524 -58.99 0.55 -14.90
CA ALA A 524 -58.48 1.18 -16.11
C ALA A 524 -59.67 1.32 -17.07
N LYS A 525 -59.82 2.52 -17.64
CA LYS A 525 -60.90 2.90 -18.54
C LYS A 525 -60.78 2.14 -19.87
N ASN A 526 -61.91 1.57 -20.28
CA ASN A 526 -62.37 1.27 -21.65
C ASN A 526 -61.76 2.20 -22.72
N LEU A 527 -61.62 1.85 -24.00
CA LEU A 527 -61.71 0.63 -24.84
C LEU A 527 -61.44 1.19 -26.26
N LEU A 528 -60.75 0.40 -27.09
CA LEU A 528 -60.92 0.24 -28.56
C LEU A 528 -60.89 1.47 -29.48
N VAL A 529 -60.13 1.35 -30.58
CA VAL A 529 -60.58 1.12 -31.98
C VAL A 529 -59.28 0.94 -32.81
N VAL A 530 -58.90 -0.28 -33.23
CA VAL A 530 -59.10 -0.90 -34.58
C VAL A 530 -58.57 0.01 -35.71
N ALA A 531 -57.62 -0.37 -36.56
CA ALA A 531 -57.44 -1.62 -37.29
C ALA A 531 -55.97 -2.06 -37.38
#